data_AF-W1WL72-F1
#
_entry.id   AF-W1WL72-F1
#
_cell.length_a   1.000
_cell.length_b   1.000
_cell.length_c   1.000
_cell.angle_alpha   90.00
_cell.angle_beta   90.00
_cell.angle_gamma   90.00
#
_symmetry.space_group_name_H-M   'P 1'
#
loop_
_entity.id
_entity.type
_entity.pdbx_description
1 polymer ?
#
loop_
_entity_poly.entity_id
_entity_poly.type
_entity_poly.pdbx_seq_one_letter_code
_entity_poly.pdbx_strand_id
1 'polypeptide(L)'
;DYDVAGVVNWHGGKNAPDKILTVHSTGDVVGKIFAPSNPVYLRNLLLAIEENRVKSSLDDFTTMTEATHWTGTIQGQDINLIDKYQVPIFDIEIGSTLESWKNPIAESVLANSLFRVFDDDIKPELKDIKVLLCTGGMHFEETFSNIIINTEKPVSIGHILSNQWMVQGEYDKEENYQYLKKCVDSISMKVDGIVIHDNLKSAYKNAVKKLGEELGVPVFKHKKLKKPSDLPI
;
A
#
# COMPACT_ATOMS: atom_id res chain seq x y z
N ASP A 1 19.21 -0.82 16.92
CA ASP A 1 19.00 -0.89 15.47
C ASP A 1 17.69 -1.61 15.21
N TYR A 2 16.95 -1.25 14.16
CA TYR A 2 15.67 -1.88 13.80
C TYR A 2 15.51 -1.85 12.28
N ASP A 3 14.85 -2.85 11.69
CA ASP A 3 14.72 -3.01 10.23
C ASP A 3 13.38 -2.49 9.67
N VAL A 4 12.38 -2.34 10.54
CA VAL A 4 11.02 -1.90 10.21
C VAL A 4 10.39 -1.27 11.45
N ALA A 5 9.48 -0.31 11.25
CA ALA A 5 8.62 0.23 12.29
C ALA A 5 7.14 0.02 11.93
N GLY A 6 6.28 -0.08 12.95
CA GLY A 6 4.85 -0.23 12.76
C GLY A 6 4.07 0.61 13.77
N VAL A 7 3.04 1.29 13.31
CA VAL A 7 2.06 1.99 14.15
C VAL A 7 0.81 1.13 14.16
N VAL A 8 0.60 0.40 15.26
CA VAL A 8 -0.60 -0.41 15.45
C VAL A 8 -1.68 0.47 16.06
N ASN A 9 -2.76 0.74 15.32
CA ASN A 9 -3.77 1.72 15.72
C ASN A 9 -5.18 1.38 15.19
N TRP A 10 -6.11 2.31 15.32
CA TRP A 10 -7.43 2.27 14.71
C TRP A 10 -7.47 3.12 13.43
N HIS A 11 -8.21 2.64 12.43
CA HIS A 11 -8.62 3.45 11.29
C HIS A 11 -9.95 4.12 11.61
N GLY A 12 -10.11 5.38 11.24
CA GLY A 12 -11.38 6.08 11.38
C GLY A 12 -11.59 7.12 10.29
N GLY A 13 -12.84 7.26 9.86
CA GLY A 13 -13.19 8.21 8.81
C GLY A 13 -14.68 8.16 8.51
N LYS A 14 -15.28 9.31 8.22
CA LYS A 14 -16.73 9.41 7.99
C LYS A 14 -17.25 8.47 6.90
N ASN A 15 -16.42 8.18 5.90
CA ASN A 15 -16.75 7.34 4.76
C ASN A 15 -15.86 6.08 4.66
N ALA A 16 -15.11 5.76 5.72
CA ALA A 16 -14.28 4.56 5.73
C ALA A 16 -15.18 3.31 5.86
N PRO A 17 -14.89 2.22 5.14
CA PRO A 17 -15.56 0.96 5.38
C PRO A 17 -15.28 0.49 6.81
N ASP A 18 -16.29 -0.08 7.46
CA ASP A 18 -16.15 -0.70 8.78
C ASP A 18 -15.80 -2.18 8.64
N LYS A 19 -15.36 -2.80 9.73
CA LYS A 19 -14.91 -4.20 9.80
C LYS A 19 -13.79 -4.48 8.81
N ILE A 20 -12.74 -3.67 8.88
CA ILE A 20 -11.55 -3.83 8.05
C ILE A 20 -10.32 -4.08 8.92
N LEU A 21 -9.40 -4.86 8.38
CA LEU A 21 -8.05 -5.07 8.91
C LEU A 21 -7.07 -4.60 7.86
N THR A 22 -6.24 -3.62 8.19
CA THR A 22 -5.41 -2.95 7.18
C THR A 22 -3.94 -2.91 7.52
N VAL A 23 -3.15 -2.84 6.45
CA VAL A 23 -1.74 -2.44 6.51
C VAL A 23 -1.42 -1.61 5.26
N HIS A 24 -0.69 -0.51 5.45
CA HIS A 24 -0.28 0.33 4.33
C HIS A 24 1.04 1.04 4.57
N SER A 25 1.72 1.41 3.48
CA SER A 25 2.98 2.15 3.52
C SER A 25 2.75 3.58 4.02
N THR A 26 3.68 4.11 4.82
CA THR A 26 3.59 5.48 5.30
C THR A 26 4.12 6.53 4.31
N GLY A 27 3.48 7.70 4.25
CA GLY A 27 3.95 8.85 3.49
C GLY A 27 3.01 10.05 3.60
N ASP A 28 3.31 11.14 2.92
CA ASP A 28 2.35 12.17 2.57
C ASP A 28 2.47 12.48 1.07
N VAL A 29 1.52 11.93 0.32
CA VAL A 29 1.43 12.13 -1.13
C VAL A 29 1.21 13.60 -1.48
N VAL A 30 0.44 14.35 -0.68
CA VAL A 30 0.17 15.78 -0.93
C VAL A 30 1.43 16.61 -0.71
N GLY A 31 2.10 16.37 0.43
CA GLY A 31 3.38 16.98 0.79
C GLY A 31 4.59 16.47 0.00
N LYS A 32 4.42 15.43 -0.83
CA LYS A 32 5.46 14.80 -1.67
C LYS A 32 6.61 14.19 -0.86
N ILE A 33 6.26 13.63 0.29
CA ILE A 33 7.17 12.99 1.22
C ILE A 33 6.80 11.50 1.30
N PHE A 34 7.79 10.62 1.16
CA PHE A 34 7.58 9.18 1.12
C PHE A 34 8.55 8.53 2.10
N ALA A 35 8.04 7.79 3.08
CA ALA A 35 8.89 6.95 3.89
C ALA A 35 9.52 5.87 3.01
N PRO A 36 10.65 5.27 3.42
CA PRO A 36 11.09 4.02 2.81
C PRO A 36 9.94 3.01 2.76
N SER A 37 9.81 2.28 1.66
CA SER A 37 8.80 1.23 1.50
C SER A 37 9.49 -0.08 1.21
N ASN A 38 9.07 -1.14 1.92
CA ASN A 38 9.52 -2.50 1.63
C ASN A 38 8.30 -3.34 1.21
N PRO A 39 8.17 -3.62 -0.10
CA PRO A 39 7.06 -4.42 -0.63
C PRO A 39 6.99 -5.83 -0.04
N VAL A 40 8.10 -6.45 0.35
CA VAL A 40 8.09 -7.78 0.99
C VAL A 40 7.38 -7.70 2.33
N TYR A 41 7.74 -6.73 3.16
CA TYR A 41 7.14 -6.56 4.48
C TYR A 41 5.65 -6.23 4.41
N LEU A 42 5.23 -5.37 3.47
CA LEU A 42 3.81 -5.10 3.22
C LEU A 42 3.05 -6.38 2.86
N ARG A 43 3.60 -7.15 1.91
CA ARG A 43 3.00 -8.41 1.45
C ARG A 43 2.87 -9.41 2.60
N ASN A 44 3.93 -9.60 3.37
CA ASN A 44 3.98 -10.52 4.49
C ASN A 44 2.91 -10.17 5.53
N LEU A 45 2.82 -8.90 5.92
CA LEU A 45 1.81 -8.43 6.87
C LEU A 45 0.40 -8.64 6.32
N LEU A 46 0.12 -8.23 5.07
CA LEU A 46 -1.23 -8.33 4.51
C LEU A 46 -1.69 -9.80 4.35
N LEU A 47 -0.80 -10.69 3.90
CA LEU A 47 -1.10 -12.12 3.82
C LEU A 47 -1.28 -12.75 5.19
N ALA A 48 -0.46 -12.37 6.17
CA ALA A 48 -0.59 -12.86 7.53
C ALA A 48 -1.92 -12.45 8.16
N ILE A 49 -2.35 -11.20 7.94
CA ILE A 49 -3.66 -10.70 8.37
C ILE A 49 -4.77 -11.54 7.74
N GLU A 50 -4.74 -11.74 6.43
CA GLU A 50 -5.78 -12.52 5.74
C GLU A 50 -5.82 -13.98 6.21
N GLU A 51 -4.67 -14.64 6.31
CA GLU A 51 -4.60 -16.01 6.82
C GLU A 51 -5.15 -16.12 8.24
N ASN A 52 -4.78 -15.21 9.13
CA ASN A 52 -5.22 -15.23 10.52
C ASN A 52 -6.71 -14.87 10.64
N ARG A 53 -7.22 -13.96 9.80
CA ARG A 53 -8.66 -13.63 9.69
C ARG A 53 -9.47 -14.87 9.34
N VAL A 54 -9.05 -15.60 8.30
CA VAL A 54 -9.70 -16.85 7.86
C VAL A 54 -9.58 -17.94 8.94
N LYS A 55 -8.40 -18.15 9.53
CA LYS A 55 -8.18 -19.14 10.61
C LYS A 55 -9.05 -18.87 11.84
N SER A 56 -9.37 -17.60 12.09
CA SER A 56 -10.21 -17.17 13.22
C SER A 56 -11.70 -17.09 12.88
N SER A 57 -12.10 -17.47 11.66
CA SER A 57 -13.48 -17.38 11.16
C SER A 57 -14.09 -15.97 11.29
N LEU A 58 -13.25 -14.93 11.13
CA LEU A 58 -13.67 -13.53 11.19
C LEU A 58 -14.19 -13.09 9.80
N ASP A 59 -15.28 -13.73 9.37
CA ASP A 59 -15.83 -13.63 8.01
C ASP A 59 -16.51 -12.29 7.72
N ASP A 60 -16.93 -11.58 8.76
CA ASP A 60 -17.55 -10.25 8.65
C ASP A 60 -16.52 -9.12 8.55
N PHE A 61 -15.22 -9.43 8.70
CA PHE A 61 -14.13 -8.50 8.42
C PHE A 61 -13.51 -8.73 7.05
N THR A 62 -12.94 -7.68 6.48
CA THR A 62 -12.20 -7.71 5.21
C THR A 62 -10.76 -7.25 5.41
N THR A 63 -9.80 -7.99 4.87
CA THR A 63 -8.39 -7.58 4.83
C THR A 63 -8.15 -6.65 3.64
N MET A 64 -7.58 -5.47 3.86
CA MET A 64 -7.34 -4.49 2.80
C MET A 64 -6.01 -3.76 2.98
N THR A 65 -5.46 -3.20 1.91
CA THR A 65 -4.45 -2.16 1.99
C THR A 65 -5.07 -0.80 1.69
N GLU A 66 -4.34 0.27 2.00
CA GLU A 66 -4.79 1.65 1.86
C GLU A 66 -3.84 2.45 1.01
N ALA A 67 -4.35 3.57 0.49
CA ALA A 67 -3.52 4.58 -0.11
C ALA A 67 -2.40 5.04 0.85
N THR A 68 -1.22 5.35 0.31
CA THR A 68 -0.05 5.78 1.10
C THR A 68 -0.35 7.08 1.84
N HIS A 69 -0.41 7.03 3.16
CA HIS A 69 -0.55 8.20 4.04
C HIS A 69 0.10 7.92 5.40
N TRP A 70 0.10 8.89 6.30
CA TRP A 70 0.62 8.71 7.65
C TRP A 70 -0.41 9.14 8.67
N THR A 71 -0.74 8.26 9.62
CA THR A 71 -1.64 8.60 10.72
C THR A 71 -1.09 9.71 11.63
N GLY A 72 0.23 9.92 11.67
CA GLY A 72 0.83 11.01 12.44
C GLY A 72 0.46 12.42 11.95
N THR A 73 0.31 12.65 10.63
CA THR A 73 -0.13 13.98 10.13
C THR A 73 -1.57 14.28 10.55
N ILE A 74 -2.43 13.26 10.60
CA ILE A 74 -3.81 13.37 11.10
C ILE A 74 -3.82 13.75 12.58
N GLN A 75 -2.82 13.32 13.35
CA GLN A 75 -2.63 13.65 14.76
C GLN A 75 -1.87 14.97 14.99
N GLY A 76 -1.63 15.76 13.93
CA GLY A 76 -0.95 17.06 14.02
C GLY A 76 0.56 16.97 14.19
N GLN A 77 1.17 15.81 13.91
CA GLN A 77 2.62 15.66 13.93
C GLN A 77 3.26 16.34 12.70
N ASP A 78 4.52 16.75 12.86
CA ASP A 78 5.30 17.35 11.79
C ASP A 78 5.58 16.33 10.68
N ILE A 79 5.05 16.58 9.48
CA ILE A 79 5.26 15.78 8.27
C ILE A 79 6.75 15.53 7.97
N ASN A 80 7.64 16.46 8.32
CA ASN A 80 9.08 16.32 8.10
C ASN A 80 9.71 15.24 8.99
N LEU A 81 8.95 14.64 9.92
CA LEU A 81 9.37 13.45 10.64
C LEU A 81 9.38 12.21 9.76
N ILE A 82 8.53 12.12 8.73
CA ILE A 82 8.48 10.97 7.81
C ILE A 82 9.84 10.77 7.13
N ASP A 83 10.43 11.84 6.58
CA ASP A 83 11.74 11.80 5.91
C ASP A 83 12.91 11.49 6.89
N LYS A 84 12.69 11.47 8.22
CA LYS A 84 13.72 11.12 9.21
C LYS A 84 13.78 9.63 9.51
N TYR A 85 12.77 8.86 9.15
CA TYR A 85 12.79 7.42 9.34
C TYR A 85 13.61 6.77 8.22
N GLN A 86 14.59 5.98 8.61
CA GLN A 86 15.51 5.29 7.68
C GLN A 86 15.03 3.88 7.31
N VAL A 87 13.91 3.45 7.87
CA VAL A 87 13.32 2.13 7.68
C VAL A 87 11.89 2.25 7.19
N PRO A 88 11.32 1.20 6.60
CA PRO A 88 9.90 1.16 6.29
C PRO A 88 9.04 1.33 7.53
N ILE A 89 7.98 2.14 7.40
CA ILE A 89 6.94 2.30 8.41
C ILE A 89 5.62 1.86 7.80
N PHE A 90 4.86 1.12 8.59
CA PHE A 90 3.51 0.71 8.26
C PHE A 90 2.52 1.19 9.32
N ASP A 91 1.44 1.80 8.88
CA ASP A 91 0.23 1.92 9.71
C ASP A 91 -0.53 0.59 9.56
N ILE A 92 -0.86 -0.03 10.70
CA ILE A 92 -1.50 -1.35 10.81
C ILE A 92 -2.76 -1.19 11.65
N GLU A 93 -3.93 -1.31 11.06
CA GLU A 93 -5.13 -0.72 11.65
C GLU A 93 -6.34 -1.66 11.70
N ILE A 94 -7.20 -1.43 12.70
CA ILE A 94 -8.57 -1.97 12.75
C ILE A 94 -9.51 -0.83 12.45
N GLY A 95 -10.36 -0.99 11.44
CA GLY A 95 -11.33 0.02 11.04
C GLY A 95 -12.76 -0.47 11.15
N SER A 96 -13.73 0.41 11.26
CA SER A 96 -13.65 1.86 11.41
C SER A 96 -14.55 2.39 12.53
N THR A 97 -15.27 1.51 13.24
CA THR A 97 -16.11 1.87 14.37
C THR A 97 -15.54 1.37 15.69
N LEU A 98 -16.03 1.95 16.80
CA LEU A 98 -15.67 1.52 18.15
C LEU A 98 -15.96 0.04 18.41
N GLU A 99 -16.98 -0.53 17.76
CA GLU A 99 -17.29 -1.96 17.83
C GLU A 99 -16.17 -2.78 17.20
N SER A 100 -15.74 -2.43 15.99
CA SER A 100 -14.64 -3.08 15.30
C SER A 100 -13.32 -2.94 16.07
N TRP A 101 -13.01 -1.74 16.57
CA TRP A 101 -11.79 -1.47 17.33
C TRP A 101 -11.68 -2.28 18.62
N LYS A 102 -12.81 -2.65 19.22
CA LYS A 102 -12.88 -3.44 20.47
C LYS A 102 -13.12 -4.92 20.23
N ASN A 103 -13.08 -5.39 18.98
CA ASN A 103 -13.29 -6.79 18.67
C ASN A 103 -12.01 -7.59 19.03
N PRO A 104 -12.05 -8.46 20.07
CA PRO A 104 -10.86 -9.16 20.55
C PRO A 104 -10.32 -10.18 19.53
N ILE A 105 -11.16 -10.66 18.61
CA ILE A 105 -10.73 -11.55 17.52
C ILE A 105 -9.94 -10.73 16.50
N ALA A 106 -10.43 -9.55 16.11
CA ALA A 106 -9.72 -8.63 15.21
C ALA A 106 -8.35 -8.20 15.79
N GLU A 107 -8.31 -7.85 17.08
CA GLU A 107 -7.07 -7.54 17.81
C GLU A 107 -6.09 -8.73 17.79
N SER A 108 -6.57 -9.94 18.08
CA SER A 108 -5.77 -11.17 18.03
C SER A 108 -5.25 -11.46 16.62
N VAL A 109 -6.05 -11.25 15.58
CA VAL A 109 -5.64 -11.41 14.19
C VAL A 109 -4.48 -10.49 13.86
N LEU A 110 -4.57 -9.19 14.18
CA LEU A 110 -3.46 -8.26 13.94
C LEU A 110 -2.22 -8.64 14.75
N ALA A 111 -2.37 -8.88 16.06
CA ALA A 111 -1.26 -9.22 16.94
C ALA A 111 -0.48 -10.46 16.46
N ASN A 112 -1.18 -11.52 16.05
CA ASN A 112 -0.55 -12.73 15.52
C ASN A 112 0.10 -12.52 14.15
N SER A 113 -0.35 -11.53 13.38
CA SER A 113 0.20 -11.23 12.05
C SER A 113 1.53 -10.50 12.11
N LEU A 114 1.79 -9.73 13.17
CA LEU A 114 3.04 -8.96 13.33
C LEU A 114 4.29 -9.85 13.35
N PHE A 115 4.18 -11.08 13.86
CA PHE A 115 5.31 -12.03 13.91
C PHE A 115 5.81 -12.47 12.54
N ARG A 116 5.02 -12.24 11.48
CA ARG A 116 5.30 -12.71 10.13
C ARG A 116 5.93 -11.65 9.22
N VAL A 117 6.18 -10.43 9.72
CA VAL A 117 6.78 -9.35 8.90
C VAL A 117 8.12 -9.76 8.29
N PHE A 118 8.92 -10.50 9.05
CA PHE A 118 10.23 -11.05 8.65
C PHE A 118 10.14 -12.48 8.14
N ASP A 119 8.96 -12.93 7.71
CA ASP A 119 8.88 -14.19 6.98
C ASP A 119 9.68 -14.02 5.68
N ASP A 120 10.96 -14.37 5.75
CA ASP A 120 11.84 -14.50 4.60
C ASP A 120 11.40 -15.77 3.86
N ASP A 121 10.34 -15.64 3.06
CA ASP A 121 9.95 -16.45 1.92
C ASP A 121 10.77 -17.75 1.74
N ILE A 122 10.50 -18.76 2.59
CA ILE A 122 11.17 -20.08 2.63
C ILE A 122 10.89 -20.90 1.34
N LYS A 123 10.28 -20.29 0.33
CA LYS A 123 9.82 -20.90 -0.91
C LYS A 123 10.52 -20.27 -2.12
N PRO A 124 11.33 -21.03 -2.88
CA PRO A 124 12.07 -20.55 -4.05
C PRO A 124 11.25 -19.77 -5.09
N GLU A 125 9.95 -20.04 -5.20
CA GLU A 125 8.98 -19.37 -6.07
C GLU A 125 8.65 -17.92 -5.68
N LEU A 126 8.97 -17.51 -4.45
CA LEU A 126 8.75 -16.14 -3.95
C LEU A 126 9.98 -15.24 -4.16
N LYS A 127 11.08 -15.77 -4.70
CA LYS A 127 12.28 -14.98 -5.07
C LYS A 127 12.05 -13.98 -6.22
N ASP A 128 10.87 -14.01 -6.84
CA ASP A 128 10.50 -13.15 -7.97
C ASP A 128 9.19 -12.39 -7.70
N ILE A 129 9.04 -11.84 -6.49
CA ILE A 129 7.94 -10.90 -6.19
C ILE A 129 8.00 -9.75 -7.19
N LYS A 130 6.89 -9.53 -7.90
CA LYS A 130 6.71 -8.38 -8.79
C LYS A 130 6.18 -7.20 -8.00
N VAL A 131 6.88 -6.07 -8.08
CA VAL A 131 6.53 -4.86 -7.33
C VAL A 131 5.81 -3.88 -8.21
N LEU A 132 4.65 -3.41 -7.74
CA LEU A 132 3.83 -2.43 -8.43
C LEU A 132 3.88 -1.07 -7.72
N LEU A 133 3.89 0.00 -8.51
CA LEU A 133 3.42 1.32 -8.07
C LEU A 133 1.97 1.47 -8.52
N CYS A 134 1.06 1.75 -7.60
CA CYS A 134 -0.35 1.93 -7.91
C CYS A 134 -0.74 3.42 -7.89
N THR A 135 -1.48 3.87 -8.90
CA THR A 135 -1.85 5.29 -9.06
C THR A 135 -3.33 5.46 -9.40
N GLY A 136 -3.94 6.50 -8.83
CA GLY A 136 -5.38 6.74 -8.90
C GLY A 136 -6.18 5.86 -7.93
N GLY A 137 -7.48 5.72 -8.18
CA GLY A 137 -8.37 4.95 -7.29
C GLY A 137 -8.78 5.74 -6.05
N MET A 138 -9.47 5.07 -5.13
CA MET A 138 -9.89 5.60 -3.84
C MET A 138 -8.85 5.32 -2.76
N HIS A 139 -9.14 5.76 -1.53
CA HIS A 139 -8.35 5.41 -0.34
C HIS A 139 -8.29 3.90 -0.12
N PHE A 140 -9.46 3.26 -0.22
CA PHE A 140 -9.62 1.81 -0.21
C PHE A 140 -9.93 1.34 -1.63
N GLU A 141 -9.01 0.59 -2.23
CA GLU A 141 -9.19 0.02 -3.57
C GLU A 141 -9.00 -1.50 -3.49
N GLU A 142 -10.11 -2.24 -3.54
CA GLU A 142 -10.12 -3.70 -3.41
C GLU A 142 -9.19 -4.37 -4.41
N THR A 143 -9.11 -3.85 -5.65
CA THR A 143 -8.26 -4.46 -6.68
C THR A 143 -6.78 -4.42 -6.34
N PHE A 144 -6.33 -3.44 -5.54
CA PHE A 144 -4.95 -3.35 -5.05
C PHE A 144 -4.68 -4.31 -3.89
N SER A 145 -5.66 -4.53 -3.02
CA SER A 145 -5.55 -5.51 -1.93
C SER A 145 -5.57 -6.94 -2.47
N ASN A 146 -6.52 -7.22 -3.37
CA ASN A 146 -6.78 -8.55 -3.89
C ASN A 146 -5.63 -9.11 -4.73
N ILE A 147 -4.84 -8.27 -5.42
CA ILE A 147 -3.69 -8.77 -6.17
C ILE A 147 -2.56 -9.25 -5.26
N ILE A 148 -2.42 -8.67 -4.07
CA ILE A 148 -1.46 -9.14 -3.07
C ILE A 148 -2.00 -10.42 -2.42
N ILE A 149 -3.28 -10.43 -2.03
CA ILE A 149 -3.91 -11.60 -1.38
C ILE A 149 -3.96 -12.81 -2.32
N ASN A 150 -4.18 -12.60 -3.62
CA ASN A 150 -4.13 -13.67 -4.61
C ASN A 150 -2.69 -14.18 -4.79
N THR A 151 -2.43 -15.40 -4.32
CA THR A 151 -1.09 -16.01 -4.36
C THR A 151 -0.76 -16.75 -5.66
N GLU A 152 -1.62 -16.71 -6.69
CA GLU A 152 -1.33 -17.33 -8.00
C GLU A 152 -0.06 -16.75 -8.65
N LYS A 153 0.24 -15.47 -8.38
CA LYS A 153 1.47 -14.80 -8.77
C LYS A 153 1.97 -13.95 -7.61
N PRO A 154 3.27 -14.03 -7.24
CA PRO A 154 3.80 -13.22 -6.15
C PRO A 154 3.86 -11.74 -6.58
N VAL A 155 2.91 -10.95 -6.12
CA VAL A 155 2.86 -9.50 -6.36
C VAL A 155 2.81 -8.76 -5.03
N SER A 156 3.49 -7.63 -4.99
CA SER A 156 3.38 -6.65 -3.90
C SER A 156 3.31 -5.23 -4.45
N ILE A 157 3.06 -4.28 -3.56
CA ILE A 157 2.93 -2.86 -3.87
C ILE A 157 3.95 -2.08 -3.03
N GLY A 158 4.64 -1.13 -3.66
CA GLY A 158 5.50 -0.20 -2.92
C GLY A 158 4.71 0.95 -2.31
N HIS A 159 3.99 1.69 -3.15
CA HIS A 159 3.13 2.80 -2.74
C HIS A 159 1.83 2.82 -3.56
N ILE A 160 0.81 3.44 -2.99
CA ILE A 160 -0.51 3.66 -3.59
C ILE A 160 -0.80 5.16 -3.57
N LEU A 161 -0.74 5.80 -4.73
CA LEU A 161 -1.01 7.24 -4.88
C LEU A 161 -2.47 7.43 -5.27
N SER A 162 -3.36 7.65 -4.29
CA SER A 162 -4.80 7.81 -4.55
C SER A 162 -5.10 9.01 -5.45
N ASN A 163 -6.22 8.96 -6.18
CA ASN A 163 -6.59 10.02 -7.11
C ASN A 163 -6.73 11.39 -6.42
N GLN A 164 -7.31 11.42 -5.22
CA GLN A 164 -7.51 12.67 -4.48
C GLN A 164 -6.17 13.32 -4.13
N TRP A 165 -5.20 12.57 -3.62
CA TRP A 165 -3.93 13.13 -3.17
C TRP A 165 -2.97 13.44 -4.32
N MET A 166 -3.01 12.68 -5.41
CA MET A 166 -2.30 13.07 -6.63
C MET A 166 -2.79 14.42 -7.18
N VAL A 167 -4.10 14.67 -7.12
CA VAL A 167 -4.67 15.96 -7.54
C VAL A 167 -4.26 17.08 -6.59
N GLN A 168 -4.36 16.86 -5.28
CA GLN A 168 -3.98 17.87 -4.28
C GLN A 168 -2.47 18.19 -4.29
N GLY A 169 -1.63 17.19 -4.55
CA GLY A 169 -0.19 17.35 -4.72
C GLY A 169 0.23 17.88 -6.11
N GLU A 170 -0.72 18.08 -7.03
CA GLU A 170 -0.52 18.65 -8.36
C GLU A 170 0.53 17.89 -9.21
N TYR A 171 0.46 16.55 -9.18
CA TYR A 171 1.39 15.67 -9.90
C TYR A 171 1.26 15.68 -11.43
N ASP A 172 0.30 16.43 -11.98
CA ASP A 172 0.16 16.68 -13.41
C ASP A 172 1.06 17.82 -13.91
N LYS A 173 1.66 18.59 -13.01
CA LYS A 173 2.58 19.68 -13.35
C LYS A 173 4.00 19.18 -13.52
N GLU A 174 4.70 19.69 -14.54
CA GLU A 174 6.08 19.26 -14.87
C GLU A 174 7.05 19.55 -13.72
N GLU A 175 6.90 20.68 -13.02
CA GLU A 175 7.72 21.03 -11.85
C GLU A 175 7.54 20.07 -10.66
N ASN A 176 6.47 19.27 -10.62
CA ASN A 176 6.23 18.28 -9.58
C ASN A 176 6.58 16.85 -10.04
N TYR A 177 6.97 16.65 -11.29
CA TYR A 177 7.25 15.33 -11.85
C TYR A 177 8.34 14.57 -11.08
N GLN A 178 9.36 15.28 -10.58
CA GLN A 178 10.45 14.70 -9.78
C GLN A 178 9.96 13.94 -8.53
N TYR A 179 8.77 14.26 -7.99
CA TYR A 179 8.24 13.61 -6.81
C TYR A 179 7.66 12.22 -7.11
N LEU A 180 7.27 11.95 -8.37
CA LEU A 180 6.99 10.57 -8.81
C LEU A 180 8.27 9.73 -8.78
N LYS A 181 9.42 10.31 -9.13
CA LYS A 181 10.72 9.64 -9.04
C LYS A 181 11.11 9.43 -7.59
N LYS A 182 10.97 10.45 -6.72
CA LYS A 182 11.20 10.33 -5.27
C LYS A 182 10.36 9.19 -4.66
N CYS A 183 9.10 9.03 -5.07
CA CYS A 183 8.23 7.94 -4.65
C CYS A 183 8.74 6.56 -5.11
N VAL A 184 9.29 6.45 -6.31
CA VAL A 184 9.90 5.19 -6.79
C VAL A 184 11.20 4.91 -6.05
N ASP A 185 12.03 5.92 -5.85
CA ASP A 185 13.33 5.82 -5.18
C ASP A 185 13.20 5.45 -3.69
N SER A 186 12.06 5.71 -3.05
CA SER A 186 11.78 5.29 -1.68
C SER A 186 11.41 3.80 -1.56
N ILE A 187 11.15 3.10 -2.67
CA ILE A 187 10.81 1.68 -2.67
C ILE A 187 12.11 0.86 -2.69
N SER A 188 12.30 -0.02 -1.71
CA SER A 188 13.53 -0.80 -1.52
C SER A 188 13.80 -1.85 -2.60
N MET A 189 12.86 -2.03 -3.52
CA MET A 189 12.90 -3.00 -4.61
C MET A 189 12.62 -2.31 -5.94
N LYS A 190 13.12 -2.90 -7.02
CA LYS A 190 12.79 -2.45 -8.37
C LYS A 190 11.28 -2.53 -8.59
N VAL A 191 10.66 -1.44 -9.03
CA VAL A 191 9.28 -1.46 -9.54
C VAL A 191 9.27 -2.19 -10.88
N ASP A 192 8.40 -3.19 -11.04
CA ASP A 192 8.25 -4.00 -12.26
C ASP A 192 7.11 -3.50 -13.15
N GLY A 193 6.19 -2.69 -12.63
CA GLY A 193 5.11 -2.10 -13.40
C GLY A 193 4.38 -1.00 -12.66
N ILE A 194 3.70 -0.14 -13.42
CA ILE A 194 2.87 0.92 -12.85
C ILE A 194 1.41 0.70 -13.22
N VAL A 195 0.56 0.69 -12.21
CA VAL A 195 -0.89 0.53 -12.37
C VAL A 195 -1.54 1.91 -12.40
N ILE A 196 -2.38 2.15 -13.41
CA ILE A 196 -3.27 3.31 -13.47
C ILE A 196 -4.72 2.88 -13.24
N HIS A 197 -5.39 3.52 -12.28
CA HIS A 197 -6.82 3.37 -12.12
C HIS A 197 -7.56 4.11 -13.25
N ASP A 198 -8.73 3.60 -13.67
CA ASP A 198 -9.45 4.15 -14.82
C ASP A 198 -9.94 5.59 -14.58
N ASN A 199 -10.25 5.95 -13.33
CA ASN A 199 -10.72 7.28 -12.94
C ASN A 199 -9.63 8.37 -12.91
N LEU A 200 -8.34 8.02 -13.03
CA LEU A 200 -7.26 8.99 -13.02
C LEU A 200 -7.34 9.88 -14.28
N LYS A 201 -7.29 11.21 -14.11
CA LYS A 201 -7.42 12.14 -15.25
C LYS A 201 -6.22 12.02 -16.21
N SER A 202 -6.43 12.38 -17.48
CA SER A 202 -5.44 12.19 -18.55
C SER A 202 -4.08 12.84 -18.28
N ALA A 203 -4.06 14.04 -17.68
CA ALA A 203 -2.81 14.73 -17.38
C ALA A 203 -1.91 13.92 -16.42
N TYR A 204 -2.46 13.43 -15.31
CA TYR A 204 -1.75 12.54 -14.37
C TYR A 204 -1.39 11.19 -15.01
N LYS A 205 -2.28 10.60 -15.82
CA LYS A 205 -1.96 9.38 -16.58
C LYS A 205 -0.75 9.58 -17.50
N ASN A 206 -0.59 10.76 -18.09
CA ASN A 206 0.56 11.07 -18.94
C ASN A 206 1.85 11.18 -18.13
N ALA A 207 1.82 11.84 -16.97
CA ALA A 207 2.97 11.89 -16.05
C ALA A 207 3.40 10.49 -15.61
N VAL A 208 2.44 9.61 -15.28
CA VAL A 208 2.70 8.22 -14.90
C VAL A 208 3.24 7.39 -16.08
N LYS A 209 2.74 7.60 -17.30
CA LYS A 209 3.27 6.93 -18.49
C LYS A 209 4.71 7.34 -18.79
N LYS A 210 5.02 8.64 -18.69
CA LYS A 210 6.39 9.17 -18.80
C LYS A 210 7.32 8.49 -17.78
N LEU A 211 6.86 8.32 -16.54
CA LEU A 211 7.61 7.60 -15.52
C LEU A 211 7.87 6.14 -15.91
N GLY A 212 6.84 5.44 -16.41
CA GLY A 212 6.99 4.06 -16.87
C GLY A 212 7.97 3.90 -18.04
N GLU A 213 7.93 4.83 -19.00
CA GLU A 213 8.89 4.89 -20.11
C GLU A 213 10.32 5.09 -19.62
N GLU A 214 10.54 6.01 -18.68
CA GLU A 214 11.87 6.27 -18.09
C GLU A 214 12.41 5.08 -17.28
N LEU A 215 11.54 4.37 -16.56
CA LEU A 215 11.90 3.18 -15.80
C LEU A 215 12.03 1.92 -16.68
N GLY A 216 11.56 1.97 -17.93
CA GLY A 216 11.51 0.81 -18.82
C GLY A 216 10.51 -0.26 -18.36
N VAL A 217 9.41 0.13 -17.73
CA VAL A 217 8.40 -0.77 -17.17
C VAL A 217 7.01 -0.53 -17.75
N PRO A 218 6.17 -1.57 -17.89
CA PRO A 218 4.83 -1.42 -18.42
C PRO A 218 3.94 -0.57 -17.51
N VAL A 219 3.12 0.27 -18.15
CA VAL A 219 2.01 0.99 -17.50
C VAL A 219 0.69 0.40 -17.98
N PHE A 220 -0.15 -0.07 -17.05
CA PHE A 220 -1.38 -0.76 -17.41
C PHE A 220 -2.54 -0.46 -16.45
N LYS A 221 -3.77 -0.76 -16.89
CA LYS A 221 -4.98 -0.45 -16.14
C LYS A 221 -5.19 -1.43 -14.98
N HIS A 222 -5.68 -0.91 -13.85
CA HIS A 222 -6.00 -1.71 -12.65
C HIS A 222 -6.91 -2.92 -12.92
N LYS A 223 -7.77 -2.87 -13.95
CA LYS A 223 -8.62 -4.01 -14.35
C LYS A 223 -7.84 -5.29 -14.67
N LYS A 224 -6.58 -5.18 -15.11
CA LYS A 224 -5.71 -6.35 -15.33
C LYS A 224 -5.34 -7.07 -14.04
N LEU A 225 -5.37 -6.38 -12.89
CA LEU A 225 -5.08 -6.99 -11.58
C LEU A 225 -6.09 -8.08 -11.19
N LYS A 226 -7.27 -8.11 -11.80
CA LYS A 226 -8.27 -9.18 -11.57
C LYS A 226 -7.83 -10.54 -12.08
N LYS A 227 -6.81 -10.60 -12.94
CA LYS A 227 -6.26 -11.84 -13.52
C LYS A 227 -4.73 -11.77 -13.49
N PRO A 228 -4.08 -12.30 -12.45
CA PRO A 228 -2.63 -12.21 -12.29
C PRO A 228 -1.83 -12.78 -13.49
N SER A 229 -2.39 -13.78 -14.17
CA SER A 229 -1.83 -14.37 -15.40
C SER A 229 -1.66 -13.38 -16.56
N ASP A 230 -2.45 -12.31 -16.59
CA ASP A 230 -2.51 -11.35 -17.70
C ASP A 230 -1.63 -10.12 -17.46
N LEU A 231 -0.91 -10.10 -16.33
CA LEU A 231 -0.04 -8.98 -15.97
C LEU A 231 1.19 -8.96 -16.87
N PRO A 232 1.52 -7.79 -17.46
CA PRO A 232 2.62 -7.66 -18.42
C PRO A 232 4.01 -7.58 -17.74
N ILE A 233 4.22 -8.30 -16.63
CA ILE A 233 5.40 -8.23 -15.75
C ILE A 233 5.91 -9.61 -15.37
#